data_AF-A0A0M5L3S1-F1
#
_entry.id   AF-A0A0M5L3S1-F1
#
_cell.length_a   1.000
_cell.length_b   1.000
_cell.length_c   1.000
_cell.angle_alpha   90.00
_cell.angle_beta   90.00
_cell.angle_gamma   90.00
#
_symmetry.space_group_name_H-M   'P 1'
#
loop_
_entity.id
_entity.type
_entity.pdbx_description
1 polymer ?
#
loop_
_entity_poly.entity_id
_entity_poly.type
_entity_poly.pdbx_seq_one_letter_code
_entity_poly.pdbx_strand_id
1 'polypeptide(L)'
;MSIVIEPCQYCGSQQVEAPWTLCQDCRHTYAKVLHQLSHNMHLLQRDTRHEYKLGEPGSGGKPQGGEAPAPVNMHAIDLLDEAESLLQDAWYDAGAVWSDRWQRLIRRMQTRLAWLCQACNAGRFLRQLIHMSQRIMPLIDRMPRTRRIIPVARTTRSRRIIPAREQETMLVPHPTAA
;
A
#
# COMPACT_ATOMS: atom_id res chain seq x y z
N MET A 1 -32.91 30.57 16.07
CA MET A 1 -31.64 29.92 15.67
C MET A 1 -31.90 29.26 14.33
N SER A 2 -31.46 29.88 13.23
CA SER A 2 -31.59 29.33 11.89
C SER A 2 -30.58 28.21 11.75
N ILE A 3 -31.03 26.98 11.54
CA ILE A 3 -30.14 25.88 11.17
C ILE A 3 -29.67 26.19 9.75
N VAL A 4 -28.38 26.49 9.60
CA VAL A 4 -27.78 26.65 8.27
C VAL A 4 -27.56 25.24 7.73
N ILE A 5 -28.28 24.92 6.66
CA ILE A 5 -28.21 23.64 5.99
C ILE A 5 -27.49 23.84 4.66
N GLU A 6 -26.29 23.30 4.55
CA GLU A 6 -25.47 23.40 3.34
C GLU A 6 -25.33 22.03 2.67
N PRO A 7 -25.18 21.96 1.34
CA PRO A 7 -24.88 20.71 0.67
C PRO A 7 -23.49 20.20 1.08
N CYS A 8 -23.33 18.88 1.18
CA CYS A 8 -22.04 18.25 1.46
C CYS A 8 -20.99 18.66 0.43
N GLN A 9 -19.85 19.19 0.89
CA GLN A 9 -18.81 19.70 0.01
C GLN A 9 -18.18 18.65 -0.93
N TYR A 10 -18.21 17.37 -0.55
CA TYR A 10 -17.65 16.28 -1.34
C TYR A 10 -18.66 15.72 -2.36
N CYS A 11 -19.82 15.23 -1.89
CA CYS A 11 -20.79 14.52 -2.72
C CYS A 11 -21.90 15.41 -3.31
N GLY A 12 -22.18 16.57 -2.72
CA GLY A 12 -23.23 17.50 -3.17
C GLY A 12 -24.68 17.00 -3.07
N SER A 13 -24.91 15.72 -2.78
CA SER A 13 -26.23 15.07 -2.81
C SER A 13 -26.97 15.08 -1.48
N GLN A 14 -26.23 15.14 -0.36
CA GLN A 14 -26.79 15.15 0.99
C GLN A 14 -26.64 16.54 1.60
N GLN A 15 -27.64 16.94 2.37
CA GLN A 15 -27.61 18.17 3.17
C GLN A 15 -26.93 17.91 4.51
N VAL A 16 -26.21 18.91 5.01
CA VAL A 16 -25.39 18.82 6.22
C VAL A 16 -25.71 20.01 7.11
N GLU A 17 -25.86 19.75 8.40
CA GLU A 17 -26.09 20.77 9.42
C GLU A 17 -24.77 21.25 10.02
N ALA A 18 -24.66 22.56 10.25
CA ALA A 18 -23.55 23.15 10.97
C ALA A 18 -23.37 22.46 12.35
N PRO A 19 -22.13 22.14 12.79
CA PRO A 19 -20.84 22.61 12.27
C PRO A 19 -20.20 21.71 11.19
N TRP A 20 -20.91 20.70 10.69
CA TRP A 20 -20.33 19.72 9.77
C TRP A 20 -20.34 20.25 8.32
N THR A 21 -19.25 20.02 7.59
CA THR A 21 -19.17 20.35 6.15
C THR A 21 -19.31 19.12 5.25
N LEU A 22 -19.26 17.92 5.85
CA LEU A 22 -19.36 16.63 5.19
C LEU A 22 -20.47 15.76 5.80
N CYS A 23 -21.16 15.01 4.94
CA CYS A 23 -22.16 14.05 5.37
C CYS A 23 -21.54 12.82 6.06
N GLN A 24 -22.36 11.99 6.72
CA GLN A 24 -21.89 10.81 7.46
C GLN A 24 -21.09 9.83 6.59
N ASP A 25 -21.54 9.56 5.37
CA ASP A 25 -20.84 8.66 4.46
C ASP A 25 -19.47 9.21 4.07
N CYS A 26 -19.40 10.49 3.72
CA CYS A 26 -18.15 11.15 3.35
C CYS A 26 -17.16 11.21 4.52
N ARG A 27 -17.65 11.37 5.76
CA ARG A 27 -16.81 11.31 6.97
C ARG A 27 -16.21 9.90 7.17
N HIS A 28 -17.00 8.86 6.93
CA HIS A 28 -16.51 7.49 6.99
C HIS A 28 -15.47 7.21 5.89
N THR A 29 -15.70 7.71 4.67
CA THR A 29 -14.72 7.67 3.58
C THR A 29 -13.44 8.39 3.97
N TYR A 30 -13.53 9.57 4.58
CA TYR A 30 -12.37 10.33 5.05
C TYR A 30 -11.54 9.51 6.04
N ALA A 31 -12.17 8.93 7.06
CA ALA A 31 -11.49 8.07 8.03
C ALA A 31 -10.77 6.90 7.36
N LYS A 32 -11.44 6.23 6.42
CA LYS A 32 -10.90 5.12 5.66
C LYS A 32 -9.68 5.53 4.83
N VAL A 33 -9.77 6.67 4.13
CA VAL A 33 -8.68 7.20 3.30
C VAL A 33 -7.47 7.56 4.16
N LEU A 34 -7.66 8.22 5.31
CA LEU A 34 -6.56 8.51 6.24
C LEU A 34 -5.91 7.23 6.78
N HIS A 35 -6.71 6.20 7.09
CA HIS A 35 -6.18 4.93 7.54
C HIS A 35 -5.34 4.25 6.44
N GLN A 36 -5.88 4.20 5.22
CA GLN A 36 -5.20 3.59 4.08
C GLN A 36 -3.94 4.36 3.67
N LEU A 37 -3.98 5.69 3.68
CA LEU A 37 -2.84 6.54 3.38
C LEU A 37 -1.72 6.34 4.40
N SER A 38 -2.04 6.24 5.69
CA SER A 38 -1.06 5.91 6.74
C SER A 38 -0.32 4.62 6.42
N HIS A 39 -1.08 3.53 6.18
CA HIS A 39 -0.48 2.25 5.84
C HIS A 39 0.37 2.32 4.56
N ASN A 40 -0.13 2.99 3.53
CA ASN A 40 0.55 3.12 2.24
C ASN A 40 1.86 3.92 2.37
N MET A 41 1.86 5.03 3.08
CA MET A 41 3.06 5.82 3.33
C MET A 41 4.09 5.05 4.16
N HIS A 42 3.68 4.16 5.08
CA HIS A 42 4.64 3.30 5.79
C HIS A 42 5.30 2.30 4.83
N LEU A 43 4.56 1.71 3.89
CA LEU A 43 5.13 0.82 2.89
C LEU A 43 6.09 1.57 1.97
N LEU A 44 5.67 2.72 1.44
CA LEU A 44 6.50 3.56 0.58
C LEU A 44 7.80 4.00 1.30
N GLN A 45 7.74 4.28 2.61
CA GLN A 45 8.93 4.59 3.41
C GLN A 45 9.91 3.39 3.52
N ARG A 46 9.43 2.15 3.52
CA ARG A 46 10.29 0.96 3.52
C ARG A 46 10.97 0.76 2.16
N ASP A 47 10.29 1.09 1.07
CA ASP A 47 10.84 1.08 -0.29
C ASP A 47 11.98 2.09 -0.43
N THR A 48 11.79 3.32 0.02
CA THR A 48 12.83 4.36 -0.02
C THR A 48 14.10 3.95 0.72
N ARG A 49 13.98 3.12 1.76
CA ARG A 49 15.11 2.60 2.57
C ARG A 49 15.70 1.30 2.03
N HIS A 50 15.19 0.77 0.91
CA HIS A 50 15.65 -0.48 0.29
C HIS A 50 15.79 -1.67 1.27
N GLU A 51 14.80 -1.89 2.16
CA GLU A 51 14.77 -3.11 2.99
C GLU A 51 14.61 -4.40 2.17
N TYR A 52 14.32 -4.30 0.86
CA TYR A 52 14.19 -5.43 -0.05
C TYR A 52 15.32 -5.43 -1.08
N LYS A 53 16.46 -6.03 -0.71
CA LYS A 53 17.40 -6.58 -1.69
C LYS A 53 16.75 -7.83 -2.30
N LEU A 54 16.09 -7.69 -3.45
CA LEU A 54 16.03 -8.81 -4.39
C LEU A 54 17.46 -9.02 -4.88
N GLY A 55 18.16 -9.98 -4.29
CA GLY A 55 19.33 -10.55 -4.95
C GLY A 55 18.83 -11.16 -6.26
N GLU A 56 19.04 -10.47 -7.37
CA GLU A 56 18.91 -11.08 -8.69
C GLU A 56 19.88 -12.27 -8.74
N PRO A 57 19.41 -13.50 -9.01
CA PRO A 57 20.29 -14.63 -9.27
C PRO A 57 20.79 -14.49 -10.71
N GLY A 58 21.76 -13.60 -10.92
CA GLY A 58 22.32 -13.31 -12.22
C GLY A 58 23.78 -12.87 -12.12
N SER A 59 24.68 -13.79 -12.44
CA SER A 59 26.12 -13.61 -12.69
C SER A 59 27.02 -13.20 -11.52
N GLY A 60 28.01 -14.06 -11.26
CA GLY A 60 29.00 -13.89 -10.20
C GLY A 60 29.96 -12.72 -10.46
N GLY A 61 30.18 -11.96 -9.41
CA GLY A 61 31.28 -11.02 -9.27
C GLY A 61 31.38 -10.65 -7.80
N LYS A 62 32.49 -10.95 -7.13
CA LYS A 62 32.73 -10.51 -5.76
C LYS A 62 32.68 -8.97 -5.73
N PRO A 63 31.92 -8.32 -4.83
CA PRO A 63 31.97 -6.88 -4.72
C PRO A 63 33.33 -6.49 -4.13
N GLN A 64 34.19 -5.93 -4.97
CA GLN A 64 35.47 -5.38 -4.58
C GLN A 64 35.27 -3.87 -4.38
N GLY A 65 35.37 -3.44 -3.12
CA GLY A 65 35.70 -2.07 -2.72
C GLY A 65 34.75 -0.95 -3.17
N GLY A 66 33.90 -0.50 -2.24
CA GLY A 66 33.12 0.73 -2.36
C GLY A 66 31.62 0.46 -2.24
N GLU A 67 31.09 0.43 -1.02
CA GLU A 67 29.65 0.50 -0.79
C GLU A 67 29.15 1.90 -1.18
N ALA A 68 29.00 2.13 -2.48
CA ALA A 68 28.13 3.18 -2.95
C ALA A 68 26.74 2.88 -2.37
N PRO A 69 26.11 3.83 -1.66
CA PRO A 69 24.75 3.62 -1.16
C PRO A 69 23.87 3.22 -2.33
N ALA A 70 23.03 2.19 -2.13
CA ALA A 70 22.10 1.75 -3.15
C ALA A 70 21.29 2.95 -3.67
N PRO A 71 21.01 3.03 -4.98
CA PRO A 71 20.34 4.18 -5.57
C PRO A 71 18.95 4.32 -4.95
N VAL A 72 18.78 5.37 -4.14
CA VAL A 72 17.54 5.69 -3.44
C VAL A 72 16.45 6.01 -4.45
N ASN A 73 15.25 5.49 -4.23
CA ASN A 73 14.09 5.86 -5.04
C ASN A 73 13.64 7.30 -4.72
N MET A 74 14.24 8.28 -5.40
CA MET A 74 13.93 9.71 -5.24
C MET A 74 12.45 10.02 -5.45
N HIS A 75 11.82 9.39 -6.45
CA HIS A 75 10.40 9.60 -6.73
C HIS A 75 9.49 9.17 -5.56
N ALA A 76 9.83 8.08 -4.88
CA ALA A 76 9.11 7.64 -3.69
C ALA A 76 9.30 8.60 -2.50
N ILE A 77 10.46 9.26 -2.39
CA ILE A 77 10.70 10.32 -1.39
C ILE A 77 9.83 11.55 -1.71
N ASP A 78 9.86 12.02 -2.96
CA ASP A 78 9.08 13.19 -3.37
C ASP A 78 7.58 12.99 -3.11
N LEU A 79 7.06 11.79 -3.37
CA LEU A 79 5.67 11.44 -3.09
C LEU A 79 5.35 11.38 -1.59
N LEU A 80 6.30 10.96 -0.75
CA LEU A 80 6.13 11.00 0.71
C LEU A 80 6.08 12.44 1.22
N ASP A 81 6.97 13.29 0.73
CA ASP A 81 7.04 14.70 1.12
C ASP A 81 5.81 15.49 0.64
N GLU A 82 5.33 15.21 -0.58
CA GLU A 82 4.09 15.78 -1.12
C GLU A 82 2.87 15.35 -0.27
N ALA A 83 2.81 14.07 0.11
CA ALA A 83 1.74 13.57 0.97
C ALA A 83 1.80 14.14 2.39
N GLU A 84 3.00 14.32 2.97
CA GLU A 84 3.18 14.98 4.26
C GLU A 84 2.72 16.45 4.20
N SER A 85 3.09 17.17 3.15
CA SER A 85 2.67 18.56 2.93
C SER A 85 1.15 18.68 2.84
N LEU A 86 0.50 17.80 2.08
CA LEU A 86 -0.96 17.78 1.99
C LEU A 86 -1.64 17.52 3.35
N LEU A 87 -1.08 16.62 4.16
CA LEU A 87 -1.61 16.34 5.51
C LEU A 87 -1.45 17.55 6.43
N GLN A 88 -0.33 18.27 6.33
CA GLN A 88 -0.09 19.50 7.12
C GLN A 88 -1.04 20.61 6.71
N ASP A 89 -1.27 20.82 5.42
CA ASP A 89 -2.23 21.82 4.90
C ASP A 89 -3.65 21.55 5.41
N ALA A 90 -4.09 20.29 5.36
CA ALA A 90 -5.38 19.88 5.89
C ALA A 90 -5.50 20.09 7.40
N TRP A 91 -4.41 19.88 8.13
CA TRP A 91 -4.36 20.09 9.58
C TRP A 91 -4.37 21.57 9.95
N TYR A 92 -3.70 22.40 9.16
CA TYR A 92 -3.69 23.85 9.30
C TYR A 92 -5.06 24.46 9.02
N ASP A 93 -5.77 23.99 7.99
CA ASP A 93 -7.14 24.45 7.68
C ASP A 93 -8.14 24.13 8.80
N ALA A 94 -7.92 23.04 9.54
CA ALA A 94 -8.68 22.70 10.74
C ALA A 94 -8.36 23.61 11.95
N GLY A 95 -7.49 24.62 11.79
CA GLY A 95 -7.11 25.59 12.81
C GLY A 95 -6.06 25.09 13.81
N ALA A 96 -5.38 23.99 13.50
CA ALA A 96 -4.34 23.44 14.36
C ALA A 96 -2.93 23.90 13.95
N VAL A 97 -2.03 23.98 14.93
CA VAL A 97 -0.62 24.34 14.68
C VAL A 97 0.07 23.26 13.85
N TRP A 98 1.00 23.70 13.01
CA TRP A 98 1.93 22.85 12.27
C TRP A 98 2.50 21.76 13.19
N SER A 99 2.50 20.52 12.71
CA SER A 99 2.83 19.36 13.51
C SER A 99 4.17 18.74 13.11
N ASP A 100 4.68 17.86 13.96
CA ASP A 100 5.80 16.96 13.67
C ASP A 100 5.57 16.06 12.43
N ARG A 101 6.54 15.18 12.15
CA ARG A 101 6.53 14.11 11.12
C ARG A 101 5.15 13.47 10.90
N TRP A 102 4.86 13.16 9.63
CA TRP A 102 3.58 12.58 9.19
C TRP A 102 3.08 11.37 9.99
N GLN A 103 3.95 10.51 10.56
CA GLN A 103 3.51 9.34 11.34
C GLN A 103 2.76 9.74 12.62
N ARG A 104 3.17 10.83 13.26
CA ARG A 104 2.50 11.37 14.45
C ARG A 104 1.29 12.21 14.04
N LEU A 105 1.41 12.99 12.97
CA LEU A 105 0.34 13.80 12.42
C LEU A 105 -0.89 12.95 12.06
N ILE A 106 -0.70 11.87 11.28
CA ILE A 106 -1.83 11.06 10.79
C ILE A 106 -2.60 10.37 11.91
N ARG A 107 -1.90 9.96 12.99
CA ARG A 107 -2.55 9.41 14.19
C ARG A 107 -3.41 10.47 14.88
N ARG A 108 -2.88 11.70 15.03
CA ARG A 108 -3.64 12.82 15.61
C ARG A 108 -4.84 13.20 14.77
N MET A 109 -4.69 13.23 13.44
CA MET A 109 -5.76 13.48 12.48
C MET A 109 -6.87 12.42 12.58
N GLN A 110 -6.50 11.13 12.72
CA GLN A 110 -7.47 10.05 12.92
C GLN A 110 -8.23 10.21 14.24
N THR A 111 -7.56 10.60 15.34
CA THR A 111 -8.23 10.87 16.63
C THR A 111 -9.12 12.12 16.59
N ARG A 112 -8.71 13.16 15.84
CA ARG A 112 -9.44 14.43 15.71
C ARG A 112 -10.14 14.57 14.36
N LEU A 113 -10.68 13.47 13.83
CA LEU A 113 -11.37 13.47 12.54
C LEU A 113 -12.52 14.47 12.51
N ALA A 114 -13.21 14.65 13.64
CA ALA A 114 -14.30 15.60 13.75
C ALA A 114 -13.89 17.02 13.35
N TRP A 115 -12.71 17.47 13.76
CA TRP A 115 -12.22 18.82 13.47
C TRP A 115 -11.90 18.99 11.98
N LEU A 116 -11.32 17.96 11.36
CA LEU A 116 -11.05 17.93 9.92
C LEU A 116 -12.34 17.97 9.09
N CYS A 117 -13.40 17.31 9.55
CA CYS A 117 -14.70 17.28 8.86
C CYS A 117 -15.59 18.50 9.14
N GLN A 118 -15.16 19.38 10.05
CA GLN A 118 -15.78 20.69 10.32
C GLN A 118 -15.02 21.82 9.63
N ALA A 119 -13.82 21.56 9.13
CA ALA A 119 -13.00 22.54 8.45
C ALA A 119 -13.65 23.02 7.14
N CYS A 120 -13.35 24.27 6.77
CA CYS A 120 -13.95 24.96 5.63
C CYS A 120 -13.68 24.25 4.30
N ASN A 121 -12.53 23.59 4.14
CA ASN A 121 -12.13 22.95 2.89
C ASN A 121 -12.10 21.40 2.98
N ALA A 122 -12.83 20.80 3.93
CA ALA A 122 -12.80 19.36 4.17
C ALA A 122 -13.07 18.51 2.92
N GLY A 123 -14.01 18.95 2.06
CA GLY A 123 -14.33 18.24 0.81
C GLY A 123 -13.19 18.27 -0.22
N ARG A 124 -12.45 19.38 -0.29
CA ARG A 124 -11.29 19.52 -1.18
C ARG A 124 -10.15 18.61 -0.71
N PHE A 125 -9.83 18.63 0.58
CA PHE A 125 -8.79 17.77 1.14
C PHE A 125 -9.13 16.30 1.00
N LEU A 126 -10.40 15.90 1.17
CA LEU A 126 -10.81 14.52 0.93
C LEU A 126 -10.51 14.08 -0.52
N ARG A 127 -10.81 14.90 -1.53
CA ARG A 127 -10.47 14.59 -2.93
C ARG A 127 -8.96 14.48 -3.14
N GLN A 128 -8.19 15.42 -2.60
CA GLN A 128 -6.73 15.42 -2.72
C GLN A 128 -6.11 14.18 -2.05
N LEU A 129 -6.58 13.80 -0.86
CA LEU A 129 -6.10 12.61 -0.14
C LEU A 129 -6.43 11.32 -0.90
N ILE A 130 -7.62 11.23 -1.51
CA ILE A 130 -7.98 10.10 -2.38
C ILE A 130 -7.03 10.02 -3.58
N HIS A 131 -6.80 11.14 -4.27
CA HIS A 131 -5.86 11.18 -5.39
C HIS A 131 -4.43 10.81 -4.97
N MET A 132 -3.95 11.30 -3.82
CA MET A 132 -2.64 10.92 -3.31
C MET A 132 -2.55 9.43 -2.99
N SER A 133 -3.59 8.85 -2.38
CA SER A 133 -3.64 7.41 -2.14
C SER A 133 -3.59 6.61 -3.44
N GLN A 134 -4.29 7.06 -4.49
CA GLN A 134 -4.26 6.43 -5.82
C GLN A 134 -2.89 6.55 -6.50
N ARG A 135 -2.17 7.67 -6.32
CA ARG A 135 -0.81 7.87 -6.85
C ARG A 135 0.23 6.98 -6.17
N ILE A 136 0.09 6.74 -4.87
CA ILE A 136 1.01 5.91 -4.08
C ILE A 136 0.79 4.41 -4.34
N MET A 137 -0.47 3.98 -4.54
CA MET A 137 -0.86 2.59 -4.74
C MET A 137 -0.02 1.80 -5.78
N PRO A 138 0.25 2.30 -7.01
CA PRO A 138 1.02 1.54 -8.00
C PRO A 138 2.49 1.29 -7.61
N LEU A 139 3.09 2.15 -6.78
CA LEU A 139 4.45 1.91 -6.28
C LEU A 139 4.48 0.77 -5.26
N ILE A 140 3.45 0.73 -4.41
CA ILE A 140 3.30 -0.32 -3.40
C ILE A 140 2.86 -1.65 -4.01
N ASP A 141 1.93 -1.67 -4.96
CA ASP A 141 1.42 -2.92 -5.54
C ASP A 141 2.45 -3.65 -6.42
N ARG A 142 3.44 -2.91 -6.96
CA ARG A 142 4.61 -3.50 -7.61
C ARG A 142 5.55 -4.18 -6.62
N MET A 143 5.41 -3.91 -5.33
CA MET A 143 6.16 -4.61 -4.31
C MET A 143 5.60 -6.03 -4.16
N PRO A 144 6.44 -7.08 -4.24
CA PRO A 144 5.99 -8.41 -3.86
C PRO A 144 5.61 -8.32 -2.38
N ARG A 145 4.31 -8.26 -2.09
CA ARG A 145 3.77 -8.39 -0.73
C ARG A 145 4.49 -9.59 -0.16
N THR A 146 5.39 -9.37 0.81
CA THR A 146 6.19 -10.42 1.43
C THR A 146 5.29 -11.62 1.54
N ARG A 147 5.62 -12.67 0.78
CA ARG A 147 4.89 -13.93 0.85
C ARG A 147 4.79 -14.19 2.35
N ARG A 148 3.58 -14.13 2.90
CA ARG A 148 3.24 -15.08 3.96
C ARG A 148 3.60 -16.38 3.28
N ILE A 149 4.75 -16.94 3.66
CA ILE A 149 4.98 -18.35 3.48
C ILE A 149 3.85 -18.95 4.31
N ILE A 150 2.69 -19.13 3.68
CA ILE A 150 1.72 -20.10 4.14
C ILE A 150 2.56 -21.37 4.06
N PRO A 151 2.91 -22.01 5.18
CA PRO A 151 3.41 -23.36 5.07
C PRO A 151 2.26 -24.10 4.42
N VAL A 152 2.38 -24.37 3.11
CA VAL A 152 1.58 -25.41 2.50
C VAL A 152 1.97 -26.62 3.31
N ALA A 153 1.07 -27.04 4.21
CA ALA A 153 1.23 -28.27 4.94
C ALA A 153 1.59 -29.31 3.90
N ARG A 154 2.82 -29.83 3.96
CA ARG A 154 3.17 -31.07 3.26
C ARG A 154 2.13 -32.05 3.75
N THR A 155 1.12 -32.32 2.94
CA THR A 155 0.14 -33.36 3.21
C THR A 155 0.91 -34.66 3.16
N THR A 156 1.43 -35.06 4.32
CA THR A 156 1.75 -36.45 4.60
C THR A 156 0.44 -37.22 4.56
N ARG A 157 0.06 -37.65 3.35
CA ARG A 157 -0.89 -38.75 3.15
C ARG A 157 -0.52 -39.50 1.89
N SER A 158 0.37 -40.46 2.10
CA SER A 158 0.31 -41.82 1.54
C SER A 158 -0.42 -41.95 0.20
N ARG A 159 0.31 -41.78 -0.91
CA ARG A 159 -0.11 -42.35 -2.19
C ARG A 159 0.94 -43.39 -2.58
N ARG A 160 0.57 -44.67 -2.48
CA ARG A 160 1.36 -45.81 -2.95
C ARG A 160 1.82 -45.53 -4.38
N ILE A 161 3.14 -45.52 -4.56
CA ILE A 161 3.77 -45.64 -5.86
C ILE A 161 3.67 -47.11 -6.23
N ILE A 162 2.90 -47.43 -7.28
CA ILE A 162 2.94 -48.75 -7.93
C ILE A 162 4.23 -48.76 -8.75
N PRO A 163 5.12 -49.77 -8.63
CA PRO A 163 6.31 -49.81 -9.45
C PRO A 163 5.92 -50.01 -10.92
N ALA A 164 6.44 -49.12 -11.77
CA ALA A 164 6.41 -49.27 -13.22
C ALA A 164 7.23 -50.51 -13.60
N ARG A 165 6.63 -51.43 -14.35
CA ARG A 165 7.33 -52.54 -15.00
C ARG A 165 8.38 -51.97 -15.95
N GLU A 166 9.60 -52.47 -15.80
CA GLU A 166 10.72 -52.31 -16.72
C GLU A 166 10.29 -52.65 -18.15
N GLN A 167 10.49 -51.72 -19.07
CA GLN A 167 10.66 -52.00 -20.49
C GLN A 167 11.74 -51.10 -21.04
N GLU A 168 12.96 -51.63 -21.09
CA GLU A 168 14.00 -51.37 -22.11
C GLU A 168 15.19 -52.26 -21.72
N THR A 169 15.57 -53.30 -22.46
CA THR A 169 16.30 -53.15 -23.73
C THR A 169 16.46 -54.50 -24.46
N MET A 170 16.26 -54.44 -25.79
CA MET A 170 16.98 -55.11 -26.89
C MET A 170 17.55 -56.53 -26.73
N LEU A 171 17.07 -57.49 -27.55
CA LEU A 171 17.92 -58.18 -28.54
C LEU A 171 17.07 -58.99 -29.54
N VAL A 172 17.27 -58.74 -30.83
CA VAL A 172 16.83 -59.60 -31.94
C VAL A 172 17.76 -60.83 -32.00
N PRO A 173 17.25 -62.01 -32.38
CA PRO A 173 17.75 -62.60 -33.63
C PRO A 173 16.62 -63.18 -34.52
N HIS A 174 16.69 -62.87 -35.82
CA HIS A 174 16.16 -63.68 -36.93
C HIS A 174 17.10 -64.89 -37.16
N PRO A 175 16.86 -65.85 -38.09
CA PRO A 175 15.63 -66.50 -38.59
C PRO A 175 15.82 -68.06 -38.70
N THR A 176 14.94 -68.71 -39.50
CA THR A 176 15.10 -69.96 -40.29
C THR A 176 14.75 -71.35 -39.72
N ALA A 177 13.71 -71.93 -40.36
CA ALA A 177 13.63 -73.26 -40.98
C ALA A 177 13.93 -74.54 -40.16
N ALA A 178 12.90 -75.37 -39.98
CA ALA A 178 12.75 -76.70 -40.61
C ALA A 178 11.37 -77.29 -40.26
#